data_AF-A0AAJ0C6I1-F1
#
_entry.id   AF-A0AAJ0C6I1-F1
#
_cell.length_a   1.000
_cell.length_b   1.000
_cell.length_c   1.000
_cell.angle_alpha   90.00
_cell.angle_beta   90.00
_cell.angle_gamma   90.00
#
_symmetry.space_group_name_H-M   'P 1'
#
loop_
_entity.id
_entity.type
_entity.pdbx_description
1 polymer ?
#
loop_
_entity_poly.entity_id
_entity_poly.type
_entity_poly.pdbx_seq_one_letter_code
_entity_poly.pdbx_strand_id
1 'polypeptide(L)'
;MTRGWYSFHGDIITTAVPTQGSSYGISTLTENKITAMVSLSDAKSAAWSSPQNRKLVPEDRHLFVPCLDTSTQDLLVNLADICDFIDDNRQCPGEHGNVLVHCAFGVSRSAMVAVAYLMWRQGTAIWAEVEHGIRADPDKKTPKGPYAAYLARRAERLRGKGLTGDEPTFPDF
;
A
#
# COMPACT_ATOMS: atom_id res chain seq x y z
N MET A 1 -18.43 0.34 -17.02
CA MET A 1 -16.98 0.38 -16.72
C MET A 1 -16.73 -0.50 -15.50
N THR A 2 -16.11 -1.67 -15.69
CA THR A 2 -15.80 -2.62 -14.62
C THR A 2 -14.65 -2.06 -13.77
N ARG A 3 -14.88 -1.84 -12.47
CA ARG A 3 -13.86 -1.41 -11.51
C ARG A 3 -12.90 -2.59 -11.29
N GLY A 4 -11.66 -2.46 -11.79
CA GLY A 4 -10.65 -3.51 -11.75
C GLY A 4 -9.94 -3.59 -10.39
N TRP A 5 -9.65 -4.82 -9.96
CA TRP A 5 -8.70 -5.12 -8.89
C TRP A 5 -7.29 -4.96 -9.45
N TYR A 6 -6.41 -4.23 -8.76
CA TYR A 6 -4.99 -4.13 -9.13
C TYR A 6 -4.16 -4.86 -8.07
N SER A 7 -3.37 -5.83 -8.52
CA SER A 7 -2.35 -6.46 -7.70
C SER A 7 -1.06 -5.66 -7.87
N PHE A 8 -0.45 -5.24 -6.77
CA PHE A 8 0.87 -4.64 -6.78
C PHE A 8 1.88 -5.68 -6.24
N HIS A 9 2.83 -6.07 -7.08
CA HIS A 9 3.96 -6.95 -6.71
C HIS A 9 3.56 -8.35 -6.18
N GLY A 10 2.55 -9.00 -6.77
CA GLY A 10 2.27 -10.43 -6.57
C GLY A 10 1.63 -10.81 -5.22
N ASP A 11 1.85 -10.03 -4.17
CA ASP A 11 1.50 -10.38 -2.78
C ASP A 11 0.82 -9.21 -2.01
N ILE A 12 0.49 -8.09 -2.68
CA ILE A 12 -0.36 -7.02 -2.13
C ILE A 12 -1.55 -6.82 -3.08
N ILE A 13 -2.77 -7.00 -2.57
CA ILE A 13 -3.97 -6.48 -3.24
C ILE A 13 -4.32 -5.15 -2.60
N THR A 14 -3.68 -4.08 -3.07
CA THR A 14 -4.21 -2.72 -2.89
C THR A 14 -5.16 -2.47 -4.04
N THR A 15 -6.44 -2.73 -3.83
CA THR A 15 -7.50 -2.37 -4.75
C THR A 15 -7.38 -0.89 -5.12
N ALA A 16 -7.59 -0.59 -6.40
CA ALA A 16 -7.91 0.76 -6.83
C ALA A 16 -9.34 1.05 -6.36
N VAL A 17 -9.52 1.26 -5.04
CA VAL A 17 -10.73 1.75 -4.40
C VAL A 17 -11.67 0.64 -3.86
N PRO A 18 -11.29 -0.10 -2.81
CA PRO A 18 -12.26 -0.89 -2.06
C PRO A 18 -13.16 0.07 -1.30
N THR A 19 -14.45 -0.02 -1.56
CA THR A 19 -15.45 0.73 -0.82
C THR A 19 -15.71 0.01 0.50
N GLN A 20 -16.41 0.69 1.40
CA GLN A 20 -16.90 0.05 2.62
C GLN A 20 -17.68 -1.24 2.30
N GLY A 21 -18.40 -1.32 1.19
CA GLY A 21 -19.12 -2.52 0.74
C GLY A 21 -18.23 -3.74 0.51
N SER A 22 -17.02 -3.55 0.01
CA SER A 22 -16.06 -4.64 -0.22
C SER A 22 -15.50 -5.23 1.08
N SER A 23 -15.55 -4.48 2.19
CA SER A 23 -14.99 -4.89 3.49
C SER A 23 -15.80 -5.95 4.24
N TYR A 24 -17.02 -6.24 3.79
CA TYR A 24 -17.88 -7.26 4.41
C TYR A 24 -18.57 -8.17 3.39
N GLY A 25 -18.26 -8.02 2.11
CA GLY A 25 -18.77 -8.89 1.06
C GLY A 25 -18.03 -10.23 1.07
N ILE A 26 -18.66 -11.28 1.62
CA ILE A 26 -18.05 -12.61 1.78
C ILE A 26 -17.48 -13.17 0.46
N SER A 27 -18.22 -13.04 -0.65
CA SER A 27 -17.74 -13.47 -1.99
C SER A 27 -16.47 -12.72 -2.36
N THR A 28 -16.49 -11.39 -2.20
CA THR A 28 -15.35 -10.52 -2.51
C THR A 28 -14.12 -10.87 -1.68
N LEU A 29 -14.27 -11.04 -0.37
CA LEU A 29 -13.17 -11.40 0.52
C LEU A 29 -12.60 -12.78 0.17
N THR A 30 -13.46 -13.75 -0.12
CA THR A 30 -13.05 -15.12 -0.46
C THR A 30 -12.34 -15.20 -1.81
N GLU A 31 -12.93 -14.61 -2.87
CA GLU A 31 -12.38 -14.60 -4.23
C GLU A 31 -10.99 -13.95 -4.29
N ASN A 32 -10.78 -12.90 -3.49
CA ASN A 32 -9.51 -12.19 -3.41
C ASN A 32 -8.57 -12.74 -2.32
N LYS A 33 -8.94 -13.83 -1.65
CA LYS A 33 -8.16 -14.47 -0.57
C LYS A 33 -7.76 -13.46 0.51
N ILE A 34 -8.67 -12.57 0.88
CA ILE A 34 -8.42 -11.57 1.93
C ILE A 34 -8.36 -12.29 3.29
N THR A 35 -7.26 -12.08 4.02
CA THR A 35 -7.04 -12.67 5.35
C THR A 35 -6.73 -11.64 6.43
N ALA A 36 -6.45 -10.41 6.02
CA ALA A 36 -6.23 -9.28 6.91
C ALA A 36 -6.82 -8.00 6.30
N MET A 37 -7.13 -7.01 7.15
CA MET A 37 -7.80 -5.79 6.72
C MET A 37 -7.33 -4.56 7.48
N VAL A 38 -7.17 -3.46 6.75
CA VAL A 38 -7.02 -2.09 7.28
C VAL A 38 -8.26 -1.28 6.90
N SER A 39 -9.00 -0.81 7.88
CA SER A 39 -10.22 -0.03 7.70
C SER A 39 -10.03 1.41 8.16
N LEU A 40 -10.08 2.35 7.21
CA LEU A 40 -9.99 3.79 7.44
C LEU A 40 -11.38 4.42 7.36
N SER A 41 -12.05 4.59 8.50
CA SER A 41 -13.39 5.18 8.58
C SER A 41 -13.62 5.93 9.88
N ASP A 42 -14.67 6.73 9.93
CA ASP A 42 -15.19 7.39 11.12
C ASP A 42 -15.80 6.42 12.15
N ALA A 43 -16.38 5.31 11.70
CA ALA A 43 -17.01 4.31 12.55
C ALA A 43 -16.73 2.87 12.11
N LYS A 44 -16.81 1.93 13.08
CA LYS A 44 -16.74 0.49 12.80
C LYS A 44 -18.04 0.00 12.19
N SER A 45 -17.96 -0.86 11.17
CA SER A 45 -19.14 -1.54 10.63
C SER A 45 -19.51 -2.74 11.51
N ALA A 46 -20.78 -2.82 11.92
CA ALA A 46 -21.30 -3.99 12.65
C ALA A 46 -21.18 -5.29 11.82
N ALA A 47 -21.13 -5.18 10.49
CA ALA A 47 -20.99 -6.34 9.60
C ALA A 47 -19.68 -7.10 9.79
N TRP A 48 -18.62 -6.44 10.28
CA TRP A 48 -17.31 -7.05 10.51
C TRP A 48 -17.33 -8.07 11.65
N SER A 49 -18.22 -7.90 12.62
CA SER A 49 -18.37 -8.81 13.75
C SER A 49 -19.16 -10.09 13.41
N SER A 50 -19.64 -10.23 12.16
CA SER A 50 -20.36 -11.43 11.76
C SER A 50 -19.44 -12.67 11.81
N PRO A 51 -19.94 -13.86 12.20
CA PRO A 51 -19.12 -15.07 12.25
C PRO A 51 -18.46 -15.42 10.91
N GLN A 52 -19.12 -15.11 9.80
CA GLN A 52 -18.61 -15.34 8.45
C GLN A 52 -17.43 -14.41 8.13
N ASN A 53 -17.53 -13.12 8.47
CA ASN A 53 -16.43 -12.19 8.30
C ASN A 53 -15.25 -12.55 9.21
N ARG A 54 -15.50 -12.85 10.50
CA ARG A 54 -14.43 -13.22 11.44
C ARG A 54 -13.71 -14.51 11.08
N LYS A 55 -14.37 -15.42 10.36
CA LYS A 55 -13.71 -16.62 9.81
C LYS A 55 -12.71 -16.28 8.70
N LEU A 56 -12.97 -15.24 7.91
CA LEU A 56 -12.08 -14.81 6.81
C LEU A 56 -11.03 -13.82 7.29
N VAL A 57 -11.43 -12.86 8.12
CA VAL A 57 -10.59 -11.81 8.69
C VAL A 57 -10.78 -11.83 10.22
N PRO A 58 -9.94 -12.60 10.93
CA PRO A 58 -9.90 -12.61 12.39
C PRO A 58 -9.71 -11.21 12.98
N GLU A 59 -10.08 -11.04 14.26
CA GLU A 59 -10.04 -9.73 14.92
C GLU A 59 -8.62 -9.16 15.08
N ASP A 60 -7.66 -10.03 15.37
CA ASP A 60 -6.23 -9.71 15.41
C ASP A 60 -5.62 -9.37 14.04
N ARG A 61 -6.31 -9.73 12.96
CA ARG A 61 -5.95 -9.37 11.58
C ARG A 61 -6.84 -8.27 10.99
N HIS A 62 -7.46 -7.47 11.85
CA HIS A 62 -8.27 -6.32 11.44
C HIS A 62 -7.85 -5.04 12.15
N LEU A 63 -7.01 -4.24 11.49
CA LEU A 63 -6.64 -2.91 11.96
C LEU A 63 -7.72 -1.89 11.59
N PHE A 64 -8.35 -1.28 12.61
CA PHE A 64 -9.28 -0.17 12.43
C PHE A 64 -8.62 1.16 12.80
N VAL A 65 -8.62 2.09 11.85
CA VAL A 65 -8.04 3.42 12.01
C VAL A 65 -9.16 4.47 11.95
N PRO A 66 -9.60 5.02 13.10
CA PRO A 66 -10.62 6.05 13.12
C PRO A 66 -10.11 7.33 12.45
N CYS A 67 -10.71 7.71 11.33
CA CYS A 67 -10.28 8.91 10.59
C CYS A 67 -11.37 9.47 9.68
N LEU A 68 -11.42 10.80 9.60
CA LEU A 68 -12.27 11.54 8.67
C LEU A 68 -11.56 11.78 7.33
N ASP A 69 -12.35 12.05 6.28
CA ASP A 69 -11.83 12.45 4.97
C ASP A 69 -11.83 13.98 4.84
N THR A 70 -10.97 14.63 5.63
CA THR A 70 -10.87 16.10 5.66
C THR A 70 -9.42 16.53 5.43
N SER A 71 -9.23 17.75 4.95
CA SER A 71 -7.89 18.34 4.75
C SER A 71 -7.11 18.55 6.06
N THR A 72 -7.79 18.50 7.20
CA THR A 72 -7.20 18.70 8.54
C THR A 72 -6.95 17.40 9.29
N GLN A 73 -7.44 16.26 8.78
CA GLN A 73 -7.17 14.96 9.40
C GLN A 73 -5.70 14.62 9.20
N ASP A 74 -4.96 14.53 10.30
CA ASP A 74 -3.61 13.96 10.27
C ASP A 74 -3.71 12.43 10.25
N LEU A 75 -3.26 11.84 9.15
CA LEU A 75 -3.10 10.39 8.98
C LEU A 75 -1.64 9.96 8.99
N LEU A 76 -0.69 10.90 8.91
CA LEU A 76 0.74 10.58 8.87
C LEU A 76 1.18 9.90 10.17
N VAL A 77 0.60 10.32 11.29
CA VAL A 77 0.81 9.74 12.62
C VAL A 77 0.53 8.24 12.69
N ASN A 78 -0.30 7.70 11.80
CA ASN A 78 -0.69 6.29 11.81
C ASN A 78 0.06 5.46 10.75
N LEU A 79 0.83 6.10 9.86
CA LEU A 79 1.37 5.41 8.69
C LEU A 79 2.41 4.35 9.04
N ALA A 80 3.22 4.56 10.07
CA ALA A 80 4.20 3.58 10.51
C ALA A 80 3.50 2.28 10.93
N ASP A 81 2.59 2.37 11.90
CA ASP A 81 1.83 1.22 12.41
C ASP A 81 1.01 0.53 11.32
N ILE A 82 0.41 1.30 10.40
CA ILE A 82 -0.31 0.72 9.26
C ILE A 82 0.63 -0.03 8.32
N CYS A 83 1.81 0.52 8.02
CA CYS A 83 2.79 -0.13 7.15
C CYS A 83 3.32 -1.43 7.77
N ASP A 84 3.65 -1.41 9.06
CA ASP A 84 4.11 -2.58 9.79
C ASP A 84 3.02 -3.67 9.81
N PHE A 85 1.77 -3.30 10.13
CA PHE A 85 0.64 -4.23 10.08
C PHE A 85 0.45 -4.88 8.70
N ILE A 86 0.54 -4.10 7.62
CA ILE A 86 0.42 -4.62 6.26
C ILE A 86 1.58 -5.57 5.97
N ASP A 87 2.81 -5.26 6.36
CA ASP A 87 3.97 -6.10 6.07
C ASP A 87 3.97 -7.41 6.88
N ASP A 88 3.65 -7.34 8.18
CA ASP A 88 3.53 -8.51 9.05
C ASP A 88 2.50 -9.52 8.53
N ASN A 89 1.32 -9.04 8.14
CA ASN A 89 0.24 -9.90 7.63
C ASN A 89 0.51 -10.44 6.22
N ARG A 90 1.51 -9.92 5.51
CA ARG A 90 1.94 -10.45 4.21
C ARG A 90 3.04 -11.49 4.31
N GLN A 91 3.85 -11.44 5.37
CA GLN A 91 4.99 -12.33 5.56
C GLN A 91 4.65 -13.61 6.33
N CYS A 92 3.41 -13.77 6.82
CA CYS A 92 2.95 -14.93 7.58
C CYS A 92 3.17 -16.26 6.82
N PRO A 93 4.08 -17.15 7.29
CA PRO A 93 4.32 -18.44 6.66
C PRO A 93 3.12 -19.38 6.80
N GLY A 94 2.66 -19.99 5.70
CA GLY A 94 1.63 -21.03 5.70
C GLY A 94 0.22 -20.57 5.29
N GLU A 95 -0.05 -19.27 5.23
CA GLU A 95 -1.31 -18.70 4.75
C GLU A 95 -1.03 -17.59 3.71
N HIS A 96 -1.03 -17.96 2.43
CA HIS A 96 -0.90 -16.99 1.33
C HIS A 96 -2.21 -16.21 1.14
N GLY A 97 -2.43 -15.22 2.00
CA GLY A 97 -3.57 -14.33 1.95
C GLY A 97 -3.18 -12.89 1.61
N ASN A 98 -4.16 -12.12 1.16
CA ASN A 98 -3.99 -10.71 0.81
C ASN A 98 -4.50 -9.80 1.93
N VAL A 99 -3.90 -8.61 2.04
CA VAL A 99 -4.35 -7.54 2.94
C VAL A 99 -5.26 -6.57 2.18
N LEU A 100 -6.48 -6.35 2.68
CA LEU A 100 -7.41 -5.35 2.13
C LEU A 100 -7.23 -4.01 2.83
N VAL A 101 -6.87 -2.95 2.10
CA VAL A 101 -6.79 -1.57 2.64
C VAL A 101 -7.92 -0.72 2.08
N HIS A 102 -8.88 -0.29 2.92
CA HIS A 102 -10.08 0.40 2.44
C HIS A 102 -10.50 1.63 3.25
N CYS A 103 -11.28 2.49 2.60
CA CYS A 103 -12.04 3.56 3.28
C CYS A 103 -13.50 3.56 2.82
N ALA A 104 -14.23 4.67 3.00
CA ALA A 104 -15.65 4.75 2.59
C ALA A 104 -15.81 4.57 1.07
N PHE A 105 -15.16 5.44 0.31
CA PHE A 105 -15.23 5.45 -1.14
C PHE A 105 -14.03 4.86 -1.82
N GLY A 106 -12.96 4.57 -1.10
CA GLY A 106 -11.67 4.04 -1.58
C GLY A 106 -10.75 5.03 -2.30
N VAL A 107 -11.11 6.33 -2.37
CA VAL A 107 -10.46 7.31 -3.27
C VAL A 107 -9.32 8.09 -2.61
N SER A 108 -9.47 8.44 -1.34
CA SER A 108 -8.57 9.39 -0.64
C SER A 108 -7.71 8.66 0.40
N ARG A 109 -8.26 8.37 1.59
CA ARG A 109 -7.54 7.78 2.73
C ARG A 109 -6.83 6.47 2.40
N SER A 110 -7.54 5.50 1.82
CA SER A 110 -6.95 4.21 1.45
C SER A 110 -5.93 4.31 0.32
N ALA A 111 -6.13 5.23 -0.63
CA ALA A 111 -5.17 5.48 -1.71
C ALA A 111 -3.87 6.08 -1.15
N MET A 112 -3.99 7.03 -0.21
CA MET A 112 -2.84 7.62 0.48
C MET A 112 -2.04 6.55 1.22
N VAL A 113 -2.70 5.67 1.99
CA VAL A 113 -2.03 4.54 2.68
C VAL A 113 -1.34 3.60 1.69
N ALA A 114 -2.00 3.26 0.58
CA ALA A 114 -1.40 2.40 -0.45
C ALA A 114 -0.12 3.02 -1.04
N VAL A 115 -0.14 4.33 -1.35
CA VAL A 115 1.04 5.06 -1.83
C VAL A 115 2.13 5.09 -0.75
N ALA A 116 1.80 5.43 0.49
CA ALA A 116 2.73 5.47 1.60
C ALA A 116 3.42 4.12 1.81
N TYR A 117 2.66 3.02 1.79
CA TYR A 117 3.19 1.68 1.94
C TYR A 117 4.15 1.29 0.80
N LEU A 118 3.78 1.59 -0.44
CA LEU A 118 4.64 1.31 -1.60
C LEU A 118 5.95 2.10 -1.56
N MET A 119 5.89 3.35 -1.10
CA MET A 119 7.08 4.19 -0.90
C MET A 119 7.94 3.66 0.24
N TRP A 120 7.33 3.38 1.38
CA TRP A 120 8.00 2.86 2.57
C TRP A 120 8.71 1.54 2.25
N ARG A 121 8.02 0.56 1.67
CA ARG A 121 8.59 -0.77 1.40
C ARG A 121 9.75 -0.76 0.41
N GLN A 122 9.64 0.02 -0.68
CA GLN A 122 10.73 0.16 -1.65
C GLN A 122 11.89 0.98 -1.07
N GLY A 123 11.56 2.04 -0.32
CA GLY A 123 12.52 2.92 0.31
C GLY A 123 13.33 2.20 1.37
N THR A 124 12.69 1.48 2.30
CA THR A 124 13.36 0.78 3.42
C THR A 124 14.30 -0.31 2.93
N ALA A 125 13.91 -1.12 1.93
CA ALA A 125 14.77 -2.14 1.36
C ALA A 125 16.06 -1.53 0.77
N ILE A 126 15.93 -0.51 -0.09
CA ILE A 126 17.09 0.17 -0.66
C ILE A 126 17.91 0.87 0.43
N TRP A 127 17.25 1.55 1.37
CA TRP A 127 17.90 2.30 2.45
C TRP A 127 18.71 1.42 3.39
N ALA A 128 18.23 0.21 3.69
CA ALA A 128 18.96 -0.80 4.43
C ALA A 128 20.13 -1.35 3.62
N GLU A 129 19.93 -1.72 2.35
CA GLU A 129 21.00 -2.24 1.48
C GLU A 129 22.13 -1.22 1.23
N VAL A 130 21.82 0.09 1.29
CA VAL A 130 22.83 1.15 1.17
C VAL A 130 23.41 1.62 2.52
N GLU A 131 23.12 0.93 3.63
CA GLU A 131 23.59 1.29 4.98
C GLU A 131 23.28 2.76 5.34
N HIS A 132 22.07 3.22 5.04
CA HIS A 132 21.64 4.60 5.27
C HIS A 132 22.46 5.67 4.52
N GLY A 133 23.14 5.29 3.44
CA GLY A 133 23.92 6.21 2.60
C GLY A 133 23.89 5.84 1.12
N ILE A 134 23.17 6.60 0.30
CA ILE A 134 22.96 6.29 -1.12
C ILE A 134 24.19 6.50 -2.03
N ARG A 135 25.26 7.12 -1.53
CA ARG A 135 26.47 7.44 -2.30
C ARG A 135 27.66 6.61 -1.81
N ALA A 136 28.51 6.20 -2.75
CA ALA A 136 29.68 5.36 -2.50
C ALA A 136 30.95 6.19 -2.26
N ASP A 137 31.00 7.44 -2.76
CA ASP A 137 32.16 8.32 -2.70
C ASP A 137 31.90 9.55 -1.81
N PRO A 138 32.99 10.16 -1.27
CA PRO A 138 32.90 11.37 -0.44
C PRO A 138 32.29 12.58 -1.17
N ASP A 139 32.51 12.67 -2.50
CA ASP A 139 32.00 13.76 -3.34
C ASP A 139 30.50 13.57 -3.70
N LYS A 140 29.87 12.49 -3.23
CA LYS A 140 28.45 12.17 -3.41
C LYS A 140 28.03 12.04 -4.88
N LYS A 141 28.95 11.72 -5.80
CA LYS A 141 28.67 11.62 -7.25
C LYS A 141 28.19 10.24 -7.67
N THR A 142 28.77 9.19 -7.10
CA THR A 142 28.57 7.79 -7.45
C THR A 142 27.53 7.16 -6.53
N PRO A 143 26.40 6.67 -7.04
CA PRO A 143 25.44 5.92 -6.24
C PRO A 143 26.02 4.56 -5.80
N LYS A 144 25.66 4.09 -4.60
CA LYS A 144 25.94 2.71 -4.18
C LYS A 144 25.20 1.71 -5.10
N GLY A 145 25.74 0.51 -5.25
CA GLY A 145 25.24 -0.53 -6.19
C GLY A 145 23.72 -0.76 -6.16
N PRO A 146 23.09 -0.97 -4.99
CA PRO A 146 21.64 -1.12 -4.89
C PRO A 146 20.85 0.05 -5.47
N TYR A 147 21.23 1.27 -5.12
CA TYR A 147 20.59 2.48 -5.63
C TYR A 147 20.87 2.70 -7.12
N ALA A 148 22.08 2.38 -7.60
CA ALA A 148 22.42 2.40 -9.01
C ALA A 148 21.55 1.43 -9.84
N ALA A 149 21.34 0.21 -9.35
CA ALA A 149 20.49 -0.78 -9.99
C ALA A 149 19.02 -0.34 -10.04
N TYR A 150 18.52 0.30 -8.97
CA TYR A 150 17.20 0.93 -8.98
C TYR A 150 17.09 2.03 -10.07
N LEU A 151 18.08 2.93 -10.16
CA LEU A 151 18.11 3.98 -11.18
C LEU A 151 18.15 3.41 -12.60
N ALA A 152 18.93 2.35 -12.84
CA ALA A 152 19.02 1.69 -14.14
C ALA A 152 17.66 1.10 -14.58
N ARG A 153 16.98 0.35 -13.71
CA ARG A 153 15.64 -0.19 -13.99
C ARG A 153 14.61 0.91 -14.24
N ARG A 154 14.69 2.01 -13.49
CA ARG A 154 13.83 3.18 -13.71
C ARG A 154 14.08 3.81 -15.08
N ALA A 155 15.34 4.00 -15.47
CA ALA A 155 15.71 4.59 -16.75
C ALA A 155 15.24 3.74 -17.94
N GLU A 156 15.36 2.40 -17.85
CA GLU A 156 14.82 1.49 -18.87
C GLU A 156 13.30 1.63 -19.03
N ARG A 157 12.57 1.66 -17.91
CA ARG A 157 11.12 1.85 -17.92
C ARG A 157 10.69 3.20 -18.51
N LEU A 158 11.42 4.27 -18.22
CA LEU A 158 11.14 5.60 -18.77
C LEU A 158 11.41 5.63 -20.28
N ARG A 159 12.55 5.09 -20.72
CA ARG A 159 12.89 4.93 -22.14
C ARG A 159 11.81 4.16 -22.90
N GLY A 160 11.32 3.06 -22.34
CA GLY A 160 10.23 2.28 -22.94
C GLY A 160 8.92 3.05 -23.13
N LYS A 161 8.75 4.16 -22.41
CA LYS A 161 7.60 5.07 -22.51
C LYS A 161 7.91 6.35 -23.30
N GLY A 162 9.12 6.51 -23.85
CA GLY A 162 9.55 7.75 -24.49
C GLY A 162 9.74 8.92 -23.52
N LEU A 163 9.96 8.63 -22.24
CA LEU A 163 10.12 9.61 -21.17
C LEU A 163 11.61 9.75 -20.78
N THR A 164 12.01 10.96 -20.40
CA THR A 164 13.32 11.29 -19.84
C THR A 164 13.33 11.22 -18.31
N GLY A 165 12.17 11.40 -17.67
CA GLY A 165 12.05 11.54 -16.22
C GLY A 165 12.22 12.98 -15.71
N ASP A 166 12.45 13.92 -16.62
CA ASP A 166 12.51 15.37 -16.37
C ASP A 166 11.27 16.07 -16.94
N GLU A 167 10.18 15.33 -17.15
CA GLU A 167 8.92 15.92 -17.58
C GLU A 167 8.41 16.89 -16.51
N PRO A 168 7.83 18.03 -16.91
CA PRO A 168 7.24 18.96 -15.96
C PRO A 168 6.14 18.23 -15.15
N THR A 169 6.17 18.39 -13.83
CA THR A 169 5.25 17.70 -12.91
C THR A 169 3.79 18.14 -13.09
N PHE A 170 3.58 19.24 -13.81
CA PHE A 170 2.28 19.77 -14.20
C PHE A 170 2.34 20.10 -15.69
N PRO A 171 1.29 19.80 -16.48
CA PRO A 171 1.22 20.30 -17.84
C PRO A 171 1.23 21.83 -17.81
N ASP A 172 1.97 22.44 -18.75
CA ASP A 172 1.91 23.88 -18.96
C ASP A 172 0.46 24.25 -19.29
N PHE A 173 -0.17 25.05 -18.43
CA PHE A 173 -1.50 25.63 -18.64
C PHE A 173 -1.41 26.91 -19.47
#